data_AF-A0A7C1KV61-F1
#
_entry.id   AF-A0A7C1KV61-F1
#
_cell.length_a   1.000
_cell.length_b   1.000
_cell.length_c   1.000
_cell.angle_alpha   90.00
_cell.angle_beta   90.00
_cell.angle_gamma   90.00
#
_symmetry.space_group_name_H-M   'P 1'
#
loop_
_entity.id
_entity.type
_entity.pdbx_description
1 polymer ?
#
loop_
_entity_poly.entity_id
_entity_poly.type
_entity_poly.pdbx_seq_one_letter_code
_entity_poly.pdbx_strand_id
1 'polypeptide(L)' 'MYKIADSSKDLKTILSGAVSISDGGSIVITDEETIRDRVIDDLIYTAVFSEDGGVREQSKILIRDIANELGAV' A
#
# COMPACT_ATOMS: atom_id res chain seq x y z
N MET A 1 -10.27 -8.85 -8.99
CA MET A 1 -10.06 -7.70 -9.90
C MET A 1 -9.20 -6.71 -9.14
N TYR A 2 -7.97 -6.50 -9.59
CA TYR A 2 -7.01 -5.61 -8.95
C TYR A 2 -7.38 -4.15 -9.19
N LYS A 3 -7.12 -3.28 -8.21
CA LYS A 3 -7.43 -1.85 -8.29
C LYS A 3 -6.15 -1.05 -8.49
N ILE A 4 -6.21 -0.10 -9.43
CA ILE A 4 -5.21 0.95 -9.61
C ILE A 4 -5.77 2.20 -8.91
N ALA A 5 -5.01 2.75 -7.96
CA ALA A 5 -5.37 4.03 -7.34
C ALA A 5 -4.88 5.19 -8.22
N ASP A 6 -5.71 6.24 -8.32
CA ASP A 6 -5.35 7.49 -9.01
C ASP A 6 -5.47 8.71 -8.09
N SER A 7 -5.63 8.46 -6.78
CA SER A 7 -5.63 9.49 -5.76
C SER A 7 -5.16 8.94 -4.41
N SER A 8 -4.75 9.83 -3.51
CA SER A 8 -4.43 9.45 -2.13
C SER A 8 -5.63 8.87 -1.36
N LYS A 9 -6.87 9.16 -1.77
CA LYS A 9 -8.08 8.57 -1.18
C LYS A 9 -8.21 7.10 -1.57
N ASP A 10 -7.85 6.76 -2.81
CA ASP A 10 -7.90 5.39 -3.31
C ASP A 10 -6.81 4.55 -2.65
N LEU A 11 -5.61 5.11 -2.45
CA LEU A 11 -4.56 4.45 -1.66
C LEU A 11 -5.02 4.10 -0.24
N LYS A 12 -5.66 5.04 0.46
CA LYS A 12 -6.24 4.76 1.79
C LYS A 12 -7.29 3.65 1.75
N THR A 13 -8.02 3.54 0.64
CA THR A 13 -9.02 2.48 0.43
C THR A 13 -8.34 1.13 0.20
N ILE A 14 -7.25 1.09 -0.58
CA ILE A 14 -6.45 -0.12 -0.81
C ILE A 14 -5.92 -0.66 0.53
N LEU A 15 -5.37 0.22 1.37
CA LEU A 15 -4.78 -0.10 2.67
C LEU A 15 -5.81 -0.41 3.78
N SER A 16 -7.07 -0.02 3.59
CA SER A 16 -8.11 -0.12 4.61
C SER A 16 -8.31 -1.56 5.07
N GLY A 17 -8.36 -1.75 6.39
CA GLY A 17 -8.52 -3.06 7.03
C GLY A 17 -7.24 -3.86 7.22
N ALA A 18 -6.15 -3.51 6.53
CA ALA A 18 -4.89 -4.25 6.59
C ALA A 18 -3.73 -3.48 7.23
N VAL A 19 -3.81 -2.14 7.17
CA VAL A 19 -2.79 -1.24 7.72
C VAL A 19 -3.42 -0.19 8.63
N SER A 20 -2.80 0.03 9.78
CA SER A 20 -2.98 1.25 10.58
C SER A 20 -1.77 2.16 10.41
N ILE A 21 -2.01 3.45 10.17
CA ILE A 21 -0.96 4.47 10.11
C ILE A 21 -0.97 5.21 11.44
N SER A 22 0.13 5.14 12.19
CA SER A 22 0.32 5.88 13.44
C SER A 22 0.51 7.38 13.20
N ASP A 23 0.36 8.19 14.25
CA ASP A 23 0.51 9.67 14.19
C ASP A 23 1.91 10.12 13.71
N GLY A 24 2.91 9.23 13.76
CA GLY A 24 4.27 9.47 13.24
C GLY A 24 4.49 9.03 11.80
N GLY A 25 3.46 8.52 11.12
CA GLY A 25 3.55 7.98 9.76
C GLY A 25 4.08 6.55 9.69
N SER A 26 4.38 5.91 10.82
CA SER A 26 4.77 4.49 10.84
C SER A 26 3.56 3.60 10.56
N ILE A 27 3.77 2.64 9.67
CA ILE A 27 2.80 1.62 9.29
C ILE A 27 2.83 0.49 10.30
N VAL A 28 1.65 0.05 10.75
CA VAL A 28 1.46 -1.16 11.55
C VAL A 28 0.53 -2.08 10.78
N ILE A 29 0.96 -3.32 10.57
CA ILE A 29 0.14 -4.32 9.89
C ILE A 29 -0.87 -4.89 10.87
N THR A 30 -2.16 -4.80 10.51
CA THR A 30 -3.26 -5.30 11.35
C THR A 30 -3.87 -6.60 10.81
N ASP A 31 -3.66 -6.89 9.53
CA ASP A 31 -4.11 -8.12 8.88
C ASP A 31 -3.11 -8.54 7.80
N GLU A 32 -2.20 -9.45 8.16
CA GLU A 32 -1.13 -9.93 7.28
C GLU A 32 -1.64 -10.73 6.08
N GLU A 33 -2.73 -11.49 6.25
CA GLU A 33 -3.33 -12.27 5.15
C GLU A 33 -3.82 -11.34 4.06
N THR A 34 -4.58 -10.30 4.43
CA THR A 34 -5.05 -9.28 3.48
C THR A 34 -3.89 -8.53 2.81
N ILE A 35 -2.79 -8.30 3.52
CA ILE A 35 -1.59 -7.69 2.91
C ILE A 35 -1.06 -8.54 1.77
N ARG A 36 -0.84 -9.83 2.02
CA ARG A 36 -0.20 -10.77 1.09
C ARG A 36 -1.12 -11.14 -0.07
N ASP A 37 -2.42 -11.25 0.17
CA ASP A 37 -3.38 -11.73 -0.84
C ASP A 37 -3.89 -10.62 -1.77
N ARG A 38 -3.85 -9.36 -1.32
CA ARG A 38 -4.48 -8.25 -2.07
C ARG A 38 -3.70 -6.96 -2.08
N VAL A 39 -3.29 -6.45 -0.91
CA VAL A 39 -2.78 -5.07 -0.80
C VAL A 39 -1.49 -4.89 -1.58
N ILE A 40 -0.55 -5.83 -1.46
CA ILE A 40 0.72 -5.76 -2.20
C ILE A 40 0.48 -5.77 -3.71
N ASP A 41 -0.39 -6.64 -4.21
CA ASP A 41 -0.73 -6.68 -5.64
C ASP A 41 -1.35 -5.35 -6.09
N ASP A 42 -2.38 -4.84 -5.40
CA ASP A 42 -3.02 -3.56 -5.72
C ASP A 42 -2.01 -2.39 -5.72
N LEU A 43 -1.06 -2.39 -4.76
CA LEU A 43 0.01 -1.39 -4.72
C LEU A 43 1.03 -1.57 -5.85
N ILE A 44 1.37 -2.79 -6.26
CA ILE A 44 2.26 -3.05 -7.41
C ILE A 44 1.60 -2.57 -8.70
N TYR A 45 0.32 -2.92 -8.93
CA TYR A 45 -0.42 -2.43 -10.08
C TYR A 45 -0.47 -0.89 -10.07
N THR A 46 -0.72 -0.29 -8.92
CA THR A 46 -0.73 1.18 -8.80
C THR A 46 0.64 1.78 -9.08
N ALA A 47 1.71 1.24 -8.50
CA ALA A 47 3.09 1.73 -8.67
C ALA A 47 3.57 1.68 -10.12
N VAL A 48 3.08 0.73 -10.91
CA VAL A 48 3.46 0.51 -12.31
C VAL A 48 2.54 1.24 -13.27
N PHE A 49 1.22 1.24 -13.03
CA PHE A 49 0.22 1.60 -14.04
C PHE A 49 -0.60 2.84 -13.73
N SER A 50 -0.51 3.44 -12.53
CA SER A 50 -1.24 4.69 -12.28
C SER A 50 -0.76 5.81 -13.21
N GLU A 51 -1.70 6.63 -13.67
CA GLU A 51 -1.43 7.81 -14.49
C GLU A 51 -0.88 8.97 -13.63
N ASP A 52 -1.18 8.98 -12.33
CA ASP A 52 -0.67 9.97 -11.38
C ASP A 52 0.73 9.57 -10.87
N GLY A 53 1.73 10.38 -11.24
CA GLY A 53 3.12 10.15 -10.87
C GLY A 53 3.38 10.18 -9.35
N GLY A 54 2.63 10.99 -8.60
CA GLY A 54 2.72 11.07 -7.15
C GLY A 54 2.16 9.82 -6.47
N VAL A 55 1.04 9.30 -6.97
CA VAL A 55 0.42 8.06 -6.49
C VAL A 55 1.30 6.85 -6.78
N ARG A 56 1.95 6.80 -7.96
CA ARG A 56 2.97 5.77 -8.25
C ARG A 56 4.09 5.76 -7.23
N GLU A 57 4.64 6.93 -6.92
CA GLU A 57 5.77 7.03 -5.99
C GLU A 57 5.36 6.70 -4.56
N GLN A 58 4.21 7.19 -4.10
CA GLN A 58 3.65 6.83 -2.80
C GLN A 58 3.43 5.31 -2.68
N SER A 59 2.95 4.65 -3.75
CA SER A 59 2.76 3.20 -3.74
C SER A 59 4.05 2.42 -3.54
N LYS A 60 5.16 2.85 -4.15
CA LYS A 60 6.47 2.22 -3.95
C LYS A 60 6.96 2.36 -2.51
N ILE A 61 6.78 3.55 -1.93
CA ILE A 61 7.14 3.81 -0.53
C ILE A 61 6.32 2.89 0.38
N LEU A 62 5.01 2.80 0.16
CA LEU A 62 4.13 1.91 0.94
C LEU A 62 4.55 0.44 0.83
N ILE A 63 4.88 -0.06 -0.36
CA ILE A 63 5.38 -1.44 -0.55
C ILE A 63 6.64 -1.66 0.29
N ARG A 64 7.59 -0.72 0.24
CA ARG A 64 8.83 -0.81 1.02
C ARG A 64 8.56 -0.79 2.53
N ASP A 65 7.70 0.11 2.99
CA ASP A 65 7.42 0.26 4.41
C ASP A 65 6.68 -0.97 4.97
N ILE A 66 5.75 -1.56 4.19
CA ILE A 66 5.12 -2.85 4.52
C ILE A 66 6.15 -3.97 4.56
N ALA A 67 7.08 -4.03 3.60
CA ALA A 67 8.13 -5.05 3.58
C ALA A 67 9.05 -4.98 4.82
N ASN A 68 9.41 -3.77 5.24
CA ASN A 68 10.18 -3.55 6.48
C ASN A 68 9.42 -4.02 7.71
N GLU A 69 8.12 -3.70 7.81
CA GLU A 69 7.28 -4.12 8.94
C GLU A 69 7.10 -5.64 9.00
N LEU A 70 7.09 -6.32 7.84
CA LEU A 70 7.09 -7.79 7.76
C LEU A 70 8.47 -8.42 8.04
N GLY A 71 9.51 -7.63 8.26
CA GLY A 71 10.88 -8.11 8.49
C GLY A 71 11.52 -8.75 7.25
N ALA A 72 11.10 -8.36 6.05
CA ALA A 72 11.68 -8.87 4.80
C ALA A 72 13.01 -8.18 4.41
N VAL A 73 13.38 -7.10 5.10
CA VAL A 73 14.58 -6.29 4.88
C VAL A 73 15.19 -5.88 6.22
#